data_AF-A0AAW8R591-F1
#
_entry.id   AF-A0AAW8R591-F1
#
_cell.length_a   1.000
_cell.length_b   1.000
_cell.length_c   1.000
_cell.angle_alpha   90.00
_cell.angle_beta   90.00
_cell.angle_gamma   90.00
#
_symmetry.space_group_name_H-M   'P 1'
#
loop_
_entity.id
_entity.type
_entity.pdbx_description
1 polymer ?
#
loop_
_entity_poly.entity_id
_entity_poly.type
_entity_poly.pdbx_seq_one_letter_code
_entity_poly.pdbx_strand_id
1 'polypeptide(L)'
;MSRIILIFTLIFCSSAIAEECKVTYLEELEYTDIECQFYMGTAAYRNKVYSVAAAHWNYVINSPLKHEGEEELKVMALSTMTFLSYHGLGITQDRNKAVKSWIDAASKGDLEARRHLGFAYSDEKFKNNDLIKALGWYESIFLLCPNKDDVDESDLGVYQDAIDGAGELKNRLSSEQQEAAIRFARSTL
;
A
#
# COMPACT_ATOMS: atom_id res chain seq x y z
N MET A 1 70.44 -12.22 3.38
CA MET A 1 69.14 -11.88 2.75
C MET A 1 68.20 -13.07 2.94
N SER A 2 67.41 -13.06 4.02
CA SER A 2 66.37 -14.07 4.28
C SER A 2 65.03 -13.34 4.21
N ARG A 3 64.17 -13.71 3.26
CA ARG A 3 62.86 -13.10 3.06
C ARG A 3 61.85 -13.74 4.01
N ILE A 4 61.26 -12.91 4.85
CA ILE A 4 60.11 -13.19 5.70
C ILE A 4 58.88 -13.34 4.77
N ILE A 5 58.21 -14.48 4.80
CA ILE A 5 56.92 -14.69 4.12
C ILE A 5 55.82 -14.38 5.14
N LEU A 6 55.11 -13.26 4.95
CA LEU A 6 53.87 -12.95 5.66
C LEU A 6 52.75 -13.88 5.14
N ILE A 7 52.18 -14.69 6.02
CA ILE A 7 50.93 -15.41 5.75
C ILE A 7 49.78 -14.48 6.14
N PHE A 8 49.11 -13.89 5.15
CA PHE A 8 47.83 -13.20 5.35
C PHE A 8 46.71 -14.25 5.39
N THR A 9 46.13 -14.44 6.57
CA THR A 9 44.90 -15.21 6.74
C THR A 9 43.72 -14.40 6.20
N LEU A 10 43.22 -14.76 5.01
CA LEU A 10 41.93 -14.29 4.52
C LEU A 10 40.83 -15.11 5.20
N ILE A 11 40.18 -14.47 6.17
CA ILE A 11 38.92 -14.92 6.76
C ILE A 11 37.88 -14.91 5.64
N PHE A 12 37.54 -16.08 5.11
CA PHE A 12 36.33 -16.27 4.33
C PHE A 12 35.15 -16.08 5.29
N CYS A 13 34.65 -14.86 5.38
CA CYS A 13 33.32 -14.62 5.89
C CYS A 13 32.36 -15.17 4.83
N SER A 14 32.00 -16.45 4.96
CA SER A 14 31.04 -17.09 4.07
C SER A 14 29.73 -16.33 4.17
N SER A 15 29.35 -15.71 3.06
CA SER A 15 28.06 -15.07 2.81
C SER A 15 26.96 -16.13 2.67
N ALA A 16 26.86 -17.05 3.64
CA ALA A 16 25.89 -18.15 3.66
C ALA A 16 24.45 -17.66 3.92
N ILE A 17 24.24 -16.36 4.12
CA ILE A 17 22.91 -15.76 4.34
C ILE A 17 22.30 -15.27 3.01
N ALA A 18 23.06 -15.24 1.91
CA ALA A 18 22.54 -14.78 0.61
C ALA A 18 21.90 -15.91 -0.24
N GLU A 19 22.09 -17.18 0.13
CA GLU A 19 21.67 -18.32 -0.68
C GLU A 19 20.20 -18.74 -0.49
N GLU A 20 19.53 -18.33 0.60
CA GLU A 20 18.16 -18.78 0.91
C GLU A 20 17.03 -17.99 0.22
N CYS A 21 17.34 -17.08 -0.71
CA CYS A 21 16.34 -16.28 -1.41
C CYS A 21 16.23 -16.62 -2.92
N LYS A 22 16.49 -17.86 -3.31
CA LYS A 22 16.23 -18.33 -4.69
C LYS A 22 14.79 -18.83 -4.83
N VAL A 23 13.89 -17.92 -5.20
CA VAL A 23 12.57 -18.29 -5.73
C VAL A 23 12.77 -18.81 -7.14
N THR A 24 12.41 -20.07 -7.40
CA THR A 24 12.69 -20.82 -8.64
C THR A 24 12.11 -20.19 -9.92
N TYR A 25 11.20 -19.22 -9.80
CA TYR A 25 10.62 -18.45 -10.92
C TYR A 25 11.53 -17.29 -11.39
N LEU A 26 12.53 -16.89 -10.60
CA LEU A 26 13.39 -15.72 -10.88
C LEU A 26 14.62 -16.05 -11.76
N GLU A 27 14.82 -17.31 -12.17
CA GLU A 27 16.00 -17.70 -12.96
C GLU A 27 15.95 -17.17 -14.42
N GLU A 28 14.78 -16.70 -14.88
CA GLU A 28 14.58 -16.14 -16.22
C GLU A 28 14.33 -14.62 -16.26
N LEU A 29 14.14 -13.98 -15.09
CA LEU A 29 13.78 -12.57 -15.01
C LEU A 29 15.05 -11.69 -14.96
N GLU A 30 15.25 -10.86 -15.97
CA GLU A 30 16.27 -9.83 -15.92
C GLU A 30 16.00 -8.89 -14.74
N TYR A 31 17.03 -8.49 -13.99
CA TYR A 31 16.88 -7.58 -12.85
C TYR A 31 16.19 -6.25 -13.24
N THR A 32 16.22 -5.87 -14.51
CA THR A 32 15.55 -4.68 -15.03
C THR A 32 14.06 -4.85 -15.33
N ASP A 33 13.53 -6.07 -15.21
CA ASP A 33 12.10 -6.37 -15.34
C ASP A 33 11.33 -5.77 -14.16
N ILE A 34 10.23 -5.07 -14.48
CA ILE A 34 9.39 -4.45 -13.47
C ILE A 34 8.71 -5.50 -12.58
N GLU A 35 8.44 -6.70 -13.09
CA GLU A 35 7.85 -7.79 -12.32
C GLU A 35 8.81 -8.28 -11.24
N CYS A 36 10.07 -8.51 -11.61
CA CYS A 36 11.13 -8.85 -10.67
C CYS A 36 11.26 -7.78 -9.57
N GLN A 37 11.31 -6.51 -9.96
CA GLN A 37 11.41 -5.39 -9.03
C GLN A 37 10.19 -5.31 -8.10
N PHE A 38 8.98 -5.53 -8.61
CA PHE A 38 7.76 -5.57 -7.81
C PHE A 38 7.83 -6.64 -6.71
N TYR A 39 8.27 -7.85 -7.05
CA TYR A 39 8.39 -8.94 -6.09
C TYR A 39 9.52 -8.74 -5.09
N MET A 40 10.66 -8.18 -5.49
CA MET A 40 11.71 -7.78 -4.56
C MET A 40 11.23 -6.73 -3.56
N GLY A 41 10.45 -5.74 -4.03
CA GLY A 41 9.82 -4.75 -3.16
C GLY A 41 8.86 -5.39 -2.16
N THR A 42 8.03 -6.32 -2.63
CA THR A 42 7.10 -7.09 -1.79
C THR A 42 7.82 -7.92 -0.73
N ALA A 43 8.90 -8.60 -1.10
CA ALA A 43 9.72 -9.37 -0.16
C ALA A 43 10.34 -8.46 0.91
N ALA A 44 10.90 -7.30 0.52
CA ALA A 44 11.44 -6.32 1.45
C ALA A 44 10.37 -5.76 2.39
N TYR A 45 9.16 -5.48 1.89
CA TYR A 45 8.04 -5.00 2.69
C TYR A 45 7.60 -6.02 3.75
N ARG A 46 7.49 -7.31 3.37
CA ARG A 46 7.17 -8.40 4.31
C ARG A 46 8.21 -8.54 5.42
N ASN A 47 9.47 -8.25 5.11
CA ASN A 47 10.57 -8.19 6.08
C ASN A 47 10.69 -6.82 6.79
N LYS A 48 9.72 -5.92 6.59
CA LYS A 48 9.67 -4.57 7.18
C LYS A 48 10.86 -3.67 6.82
N VAL A 49 11.56 -3.99 5.74
CA VAL A 49 12.65 -3.16 5.19
C VAL A 49 12.05 -2.15 4.21
N TYR A 50 11.25 -1.21 4.75
CA TYR A 50 10.38 -0.35 3.96
C TYR A 50 11.11 0.59 3.00
N SER A 51 12.33 1.04 3.34
CA SER A 51 13.13 1.87 2.45
C SER A 51 13.57 1.12 1.19
N VAL A 52 13.92 -0.16 1.32
CA VAL A 52 14.25 -1.04 0.19
C VAL A 52 13.00 -1.34 -0.62
N ALA A 53 11.88 -1.65 0.05
CA ALA A 53 10.60 -1.85 -0.63
C ALA A 53 10.19 -0.65 -1.49
N ALA A 54 10.27 0.56 -0.92
CA ALA A 54 9.96 1.80 -1.60
C ALA A 54 10.90 2.07 -2.78
N ALA A 55 12.19 1.74 -2.68
CA ALA A 55 13.13 1.90 -3.78
C ALA A 55 12.75 1.02 -4.98
N HIS A 56 12.42 -0.25 -4.74
CA HIS A 56 11.95 -1.18 -5.77
C HIS A 56 10.65 -0.70 -6.42
N TRP A 57 9.63 -0.35 -5.62
CA TRP A 57 8.36 0.12 -6.18
C TRP A 57 8.46 1.47 -6.89
N ASN A 58 9.37 2.35 -6.46
CA ASN A 58 9.65 3.57 -7.21
C ASN A 58 10.25 3.25 -8.60
N TYR A 59 11.11 2.23 -8.72
CA TYR A 59 11.58 1.77 -10.02
C TYR A 59 10.42 1.25 -10.88
N VAL A 60 9.54 0.42 -10.33
CA VAL A 60 8.35 -0.13 -11.03
C VAL A 60 7.49 1.00 -11.60
N ILE A 61 7.12 1.99 -10.78
CA ILE A 61 6.24 3.10 -11.17
C ILE A 61 6.85 3.95 -12.29
N ASN A 62 8.17 4.18 -12.27
CA ASN A 62 8.84 5.05 -13.23
C ASN A 62 9.34 4.32 -14.49
N SER A 63 9.24 2.99 -14.53
CA SER A 63 9.69 2.20 -15.69
C SER A 63 8.69 2.28 -16.85
N PRO A 64 9.17 2.25 -18.11
CA PRO A 64 8.29 2.19 -19.27
C PRO A 64 7.58 0.83 -19.33
N LEU A 65 6.33 0.84 -19.78
CA LEU A 65 5.59 -0.38 -20.05
C LEU A 65 6.18 -1.09 -21.28
N LYS A 66 6.43 -2.38 -21.18
CA LYS A 66 6.94 -3.25 -22.25
C LYS A 66 5.98 -4.39 -22.59
N HIS A 67 5.28 -4.90 -21.60
CA HIS A 67 4.39 -6.06 -21.73
C HIS A 67 2.98 -5.77 -21.19
N GLU A 68 2.01 -6.58 -21.64
CA GLU A 68 0.63 -6.52 -21.15
C GLU A 68 0.56 -6.99 -19.69
N GLY A 69 -0.32 -6.39 -18.87
CA GLY A 69 -0.46 -6.70 -17.44
C GLY A 69 0.46 -5.89 -16.50
N GLU A 70 1.50 -5.25 -17.04
CA GLU A 70 2.45 -4.45 -16.26
C GLU A 70 1.82 -3.21 -15.58
N GLU A 71 0.74 -2.66 -16.14
CA GLU A 71 0.04 -1.50 -15.58
C GLU A 71 -0.53 -1.82 -14.17
N GLU A 72 -1.01 -3.04 -13.96
CA GLU A 72 -1.56 -3.47 -12.68
C GLU A 72 -0.48 -3.49 -11.58
N LEU A 73 0.72 -3.96 -11.92
CA LEU A 73 1.87 -3.92 -11.01
C LEU A 73 2.24 -2.49 -10.62
N LYS A 74 2.17 -1.55 -11.57
CA LYS A 74 2.46 -0.13 -11.32
C LYS A 74 1.38 0.50 -10.43
N VAL A 75 0.12 0.16 -10.64
CA VAL A 75 -0.99 0.59 -9.78
C VAL A 75 -0.81 0.05 -8.36
N MET A 76 -0.54 -1.24 -8.19
CA MET A 76 -0.30 -1.84 -6.86
C MET A 76 0.92 -1.24 -6.16
N ALA A 77 2.01 -1.02 -6.90
CA ALA A 77 3.22 -0.36 -6.38
C ALA A 77 2.91 1.07 -5.92
N LEU A 78 2.14 1.82 -6.71
CA LEU A 78 1.73 3.19 -6.37
C LEU A 78 0.82 3.22 -5.13
N SER A 79 -0.18 2.33 -5.05
CA SER A 79 -1.06 2.23 -3.89
C SER A 79 -0.26 1.92 -2.62
N THR A 80 0.70 0.99 -2.71
CA THR A 80 1.56 0.65 -1.56
C THR A 80 2.49 1.81 -1.18
N MET A 81 3.10 2.50 -2.14
CA MET A 81 3.90 3.69 -1.87
C MET A 81 3.07 4.82 -1.24
N THR A 82 1.81 4.95 -1.62
CA THR A 82 0.88 5.93 -1.05
C THR A 82 0.63 5.64 0.43
N PHE A 83 0.39 4.38 0.77
CA PHE A 83 0.29 3.92 2.17
C PHE A 83 1.58 4.17 2.97
N LEU A 84 2.74 3.81 2.41
CA LEU A 84 4.03 4.08 3.05
C LEU A 84 4.24 5.57 3.31
N SER A 85 3.85 6.43 2.37
CA SER A 85 3.96 7.89 2.46
C SER A 85 3.04 8.44 3.55
N TYR A 86 1.82 7.89 3.69
CA TYR A 86 0.92 8.28 4.75
C TYR A 86 1.53 8.01 6.14
N HIS A 87 2.14 6.84 6.32
CA HIS A 87 2.71 6.43 7.60
C HIS A 87 4.16 6.87 7.84
N GLY A 88 4.87 7.35 6.82
CA GLY A 88 6.30 7.68 6.91
C GLY A 88 7.20 6.44 7.02
N LEU A 89 6.79 5.33 6.41
CA LEU A 89 7.49 4.04 6.51
C LEU A 89 8.53 3.93 5.40
N GLY A 90 9.80 4.10 5.75
CA GLY A 90 10.92 3.98 4.79
C GLY A 90 11.02 5.13 3.77
N ILE A 91 10.03 6.03 3.73
CA ILE A 91 9.99 7.24 2.93
C ILE A 91 9.48 8.43 3.75
N THR A 92 9.75 9.65 3.28
CA THR A 92 9.26 10.88 3.92
C THR A 92 7.75 10.87 4.03
N GLN A 93 7.23 11.16 5.23
CA GLN A 93 5.80 11.20 5.47
C GLN A 93 5.14 12.38 4.74
N ASP A 94 4.08 12.10 4.00
CA ASP A 94 3.17 13.10 3.44
C ASP A 94 1.73 12.57 3.41
N ARG A 95 1.01 12.80 4.52
CA ARG A 95 -0.40 12.39 4.66
C ARG A 95 -1.33 13.12 3.71
N ASN A 96 -1.08 14.41 3.44
CA ASN A 96 -1.96 15.22 2.58
C ASN A 96 -1.87 14.74 1.14
N LYS A 97 -0.66 14.49 0.65
CA LYS A 97 -0.46 13.92 -0.68
C LYS A 97 -1.08 12.53 -0.78
N ALA A 98 -0.90 11.68 0.23
CA ALA A 98 -1.48 10.35 0.24
C ALA A 98 -3.03 10.38 0.19
N VAL A 99 -3.65 11.20 1.03
CA VAL A 99 -5.12 11.41 1.01
C VAL A 99 -5.59 11.95 -0.34
N LYS A 100 -4.86 12.88 -0.95
CA LYS A 100 -5.19 13.36 -2.30
C LYS A 100 -5.15 12.23 -3.33
N SER A 101 -4.10 11.42 -3.33
CA SER A 101 -3.97 10.28 -4.24
C SER A 101 -5.09 9.25 -4.04
N TRP A 102 -5.48 8.98 -2.79
CA TRP A 102 -6.63 8.10 -2.53
C TRP A 102 -7.95 8.70 -2.98
N ILE A 103 -8.17 10.02 -2.88
CA ILE A 103 -9.37 10.66 -3.44
C ILE A 103 -9.42 10.45 -4.95
N ASP A 104 -8.29 10.67 -5.64
CA ASP A 104 -8.19 10.47 -7.09
C ASP A 104 -8.48 9.01 -7.47
N ALA A 105 -7.95 8.03 -6.73
CA ALA A 105 -8.23 6.61 -6.94
C ALA A 105 -9.69 6.24 -6.64
N ALA A 106 -10.25 6.71 -5.52
CA ALA A 106 -11.64 6.46 -5.13
C ALA A 106 -12.64 6.98 -6.19
N SER A 107 -12.34 8.10 -6.83
CA SER A 107 -13.14 8.65 -7.94
C SER A 107 -13.20 7.74 -9.17
N LYS A 108 -12.28 6.79 -9.29
CA LYS A 108 -12.23 5.78 -10.35
C LYS A 108 -12.86 4.45 -9.93
N GLY A 109 -13.48 4.40 -8.75
CA GLY A 109 -14.14 3.20 -8.21
C GLY A 109 -13.26 2.33 -7.31
N ASP A 110 -12.04 2.75 -6.98
CA ASP A 110 -11.12 1.97 -6.13
C ASP A 110 -11.65 1.85 -4.69
N LEU A 111 -12.05 0.64 -4.29
CA LEU A 111 -12.59 0.35 -2.97
C LEU A 111 -11.52 0.43 -1.86
N GLU A 112 -10.29 0.02 -2.17
CA GLU A 112 -9.15 0.08 -1.23
C GLU A 112 -8.81 1.53 -0.90
N ALA A 113 -8.86 2.42 -1.90
CA ALA A 113 -8.70 3.86 -1.70
C ALA A 113 -9.81 4.45 -0.80
N ARG A 114 -11.07 4.03 -0.99
CA ARG A 114 -12.19 4.46 -0.13
C ARG A 114 -11.99 4.00 1.32
N ARG A 115 -11.53 2.78 1.54
CA ARG A 115 -11.18 2.25 2.87
C ARG A 115 -10.04 3.03 3.51
N HIS A 116 -8.98 3.32 2.77
CA HIS A 116 -7.88 4.15 3.25
C HIS A 116 -8.31 5.57 3.60
N LEU A 117 -9.25 6.16 2.86
CA LEU A 117 -9.83 7.46 3.20
C LEU A 117 -10.67 7.40 4.48
N GLY A 118 -11.49 6.35 4.65
CA GLY A 118 -12.21 6.10 5.90
C GLY A 118 -11.27 6.04 7.11
N PHE A 119 -10.14 5.34 6.97
CA PHE A 119 -9.11 5.29 7.99
C PHE A 119 -8.41 6.65 8.19
N ALA A 120 -7.98 7.30 7.11
CA ALA A 120 -7.20 8.54 7.19
C ALA A 120 -7.99 9.68 7.85
N TYR A 121 -9.27 9.79 7.56
CA TYR A 121 -10.14 10.79 8.18
C TYR A 121 -10.56 10.43 9.61
N SER A 122 -10.40 9.17 10.05
CA SER A 122 -10.60 8.79 11.46
C SER A 122 -9.32 8.86 12.30
N ASP A 123 -8.15 8.80 11.66
CA ASP A 123 -6.83 8.88 12.29
C ASP A 123 -6.57 10.27 12.90
N GLU A 124 -6.55 10.35 14.22
CA GLU A 124 -6.26 11.58 14.98
C GLU A 124 -4.86 12.17 14.69
N LYS A 125 -3.94 11.39 14.11
CA LYS A 125 -2.63 11.90 13.68
C LYS A 125 -2.70 12.68 12.37
N PHE A 126 -3.79 12.55 11.61
CA PHE A 126 -4.03 13.38 10.45
C PHE A 126 -4.65 14.71 10.88
N LYS A 127 -3.94 15.82 10.66
CA LYS A 127 -4.40 17.15 11.11
C LYS A 127 -5.73 17.60 10.49
N ASN A 128 -6.14 16.98 9.39
CA ASN A 128 -7.41 17.27 8.72
C ASN A 128 -8.42 16.12 8.91
N ASN A 129 -8.29 15.33 9.98
CA ASN A 129 -9.24 14.29 10.32
C ASN A 129 -10.66 14.86 10.46
N ASP A 130 -11.64 14.06 10.09
CA ASP A 130 -13.04 14.45 10.02
C ASP A 130 -13.89 13.18 10.09
N LEU A 131 -14.45 12.88 11.26
CA LEU A 131 -15.18 11.64 11.49
C LEU A 131 -16.43 11.51 10.59
N ILE A 132 -17.02 12.62 10.15
CA ILE A 132 -18.18 12.60 9.23
C ILE A 132 -17.71 12.16 7.84
N LYS A 133 -16.58 12.68 7.36
CA LYS A 133 -15.98 12.20 6.11
C LYS A 133 -15.48 10.77 6.22
N ALA A 134 -14.89 10.38 7.35
CA ALA A 134 -14.45 9.01 7.59
C ALA A 134 -15.61 8.02 7.44
N LEU A 135 -16.72 8.27 8.14
CA LEU A 135 -17.92 7.45 8.02
C LEU A 135 -18.45 7.48 6.58
N GLY A 136 -18.51 8.66 5.96
CA GLY A 136 -19.04 8.78 4.61
C GLY A 136 -18.19 8.06 3.55
N TRP A 137 -16.88 7.97 3.72
CA TRP A 137 -16.02 7.14 2.85
C TRP A 137 -16.30 5.65 3.03
N TYR A 138 -16.45 5.16 4.27
CA TYR A 138 -16.85 3.76 4.48
C TYR A 138 -18.25 3.47 3.94
N GLU A 139 -19.23 4.36 4.18
CA GLU A 139 -20.59 4.22 3.64
C GLU A 139 -20.62 4.22 2.11
N SER A 140 -19.70 4.95 1.47
CA SER A 140 -19.63 4.96 0.00
C SER A 140 -19.31 3.57 -0.60
N ILE A 141 -18.63 2.69 0.16
CA ILE A 141 -18.40 1.30 -0.25
C ILE A 141 -19.73 0.55 -0.28
N PHE A 142 -20.59 0.71 0.74
CA PHE A 142 -21.91 0.05 0.78
C PHE A 142 -22.90 0.62 -0.25
N LEU A 143 -22.70 1.87 -0.71
CA LEU A 143 -23.50 2.42 -1.81
C LEU A 143 -23.10 1.84 -3.17
N LEU A 144 -21.83 1.48 -3.36
CA LEU A 144 -21.33 0.83 -4.57
C LEU A 144 -21.62 -0.68 -4.56
N CYS A 145 -21.42 -1.31 -3.41
CA CYS A 145 -21.56 -2.74 -3.18
C CYS A 145 -22.49 -2.94 -1.97
N PRO A 146 -23.81 -3.02 -2.16
CA PRO A 146 -24.76 -3.13 -1.05
C PRO A 146 -24.62 -4.40 -0.20
N ASN A 147 -24.09 -5.47 -0.80
CA ASN A 147 -23.87 -6.75 -0.15
C ASN A 147 -22.41 -7.17 -0.27
N LYS A 148 -21.97 -7.99 0.69
CA LYS A 148 -20.64 -8.61 0.65
C LYS A 148 -20.43 -9.47 -0.60
N ASP A 149 -21.49 -10.07 -1.14
CA ASP A 149 -21.41 -10.90 -2.34
C ASP A 149 -21.26 -10.06 -3.63
N ASP A 150 -21.36 -8.73 -3.53
CA ASP A 150 -21.17 -7.79 -4.64
C ASP A 150 -19.70 -7.36 -4.82
N VAL A 151 -18.77 -7.83 -3.96
CA VAL A 151 -17.33 -7.58 -4.10
C VAL A 151 -16.57 -8.85 -4.46
N ASP A 152 -15.44 -8.69 -5.16
CA ASP A 152 -14.53 -9.78 -5.48
C ASP A 152 -13.84 -10.33 -4.22
N GLU A 153 -13.35 -11.58 -4.27
CA GLU A 153 -12.69 -12.23 -3.13
C GLU A 153 -11.52 -11.40 -2.58
N SER A 154 -10.79 -10.71 -3.46
CA SER A 154 -9.69 -9.80 -3.09
C SER A 154 -10.13 -8.60 -2.26
N ASP A 155 -11.39 -8.16 -2.41
CA ASP A 155 -11.94 -6.98 -1.74
C ASP A 155 -12.78 -7.33 -0.51
N LEU A 156 -12.91 -8.61 -0.15
CA LEU A 156 -13.61 -9.03 1.06
C LEU A 156 -13.03 -8.43 2.34
N GLY A 157 -11.71 -8.29 2.40
CA GLY A 157 -11.03 -7.61 3.51
C GLY A 157 -11.38 -6.13 3.58
N VAL A 158 -11.46 -5.47 2.41
CA VAL A 158 -11.84 -4.07 2.29
C VAL A 158 -13.26 -3.84 2.79
N TYR A 159 -14.19 -4.71 2.40
CA TYR A 159 -15.57 -4.67 2.82
C TYR A 159 -15.71 -4.88 4.34
N GLN A 160 -14.95 -5.82 4.92
CA GLN A 160 -14.97 -6.07 6.36
C GLN A 160 -14.41 -4.89 7.16
N ASP A 161 -13.29 -4.32 6.74
CA ASP A 161 -12.72 -3.11 7.35
C ASP A 161 -13.71 -1.94 7.32
N ALA A 162 -14.50 -1.82 6.25
CA ALA A 162 -15.55 -0.81 6.14
C ALA A 162 -16.69 -1.05 7.13
N ILE A 163 -17.11 -2.31 7.35
CA ILE A 163 -18.12 -2.67 8.36
C ILE A 163 -17.64 -2.26 9.74
N ASP A 164 -16.42 -2.65 10.09
CA ASP A 164 -15.86 -2.42 11.43
C ASP A 164 -15.67 -0.92 11.68
N GLY A 165 -15.07 -0.22 10.71
CA GLY A 165 -14.84 1.22 10.78
C GLY A 165 -16.13 2.04 10.83
N ALA A 166 -17.11 1.73 9.98
CA ALA A 166 -18.42 2.41 10.01
C ALA A 166 -19.17 2.12 11.31
N GLY A 167 -19.12 0.87 11.79
CA GLY A 167 -19.75 0.45 13.05
C GLY A 167 -19.21 1.22 14.25
N GLU A 168 -17.89 1.37 14.36
CA GLU A 168 -17.26 2.17 15.41
C GLU A 168 -17.69 3.63 15.34
N LEU A 169 -17.64 4.24 14.16
CA LEU A 169 -17.96 5.65 13.96
C LEU A 169 -19.44 5.96 14.22
N LYS A 170 -20.37 5.06 13.88
CA LYS A 170 -21.81 5.21 14.18
C LYS A 170 -22.08 5.27 15.68
N ASN A 171 -21.30 4.59 16.50
CA ASN A 171 -21.42 4.68 17.96
C ASN A 171 -20.91 6.02 18.53
N ARG A 172 -20.08 6.75 17.77
CA ARG A 172 -19.44 8.01 18.17
C ARG A 172 -20.15 9.24 17.62
N LEU A 173 -20.95 9.10 16.56
CA LEU A 173 -21.60 10.19 15.83
C LEU A 173 -23.10 10.24 16.10
N SER A 174 -23.64 11.46 16.20
CA SER A 174 -25.10 11.67 16.30
C SER A 174 -25.82 11.27 15.02
N SER A 175 -27.14 11.04 15.08
CA SER A 175 -27.94 10.73 13.89
C SER A 175 -27.82 11.80 12.80
N GLU A 176 -27.78 13.09 13.17
CA GLU A 176 -27.59 14.19 12.20
C GLU A 176 -26.22 14.10 11.50
N GLN A 177 -25.16 13.76 12.25
CA GLN A 177 -23.82 13.58 11.70
C GLN A 177 -23.74 12.34 10.80
N GLN A 178 -24.42 11.25 11.15
CA GLN A 178 -24.52 10.06 10.30
C GLN A 178 -25.26 10.38 8.99
N GLU A 179 -26.35 11.14 9.05
CA GLU A 179 -27.03 11.61 7.83
C GLU A 179 -26.13 12.52 6.98
N ALA A 180 -25.33 13.39 7.61
CA ALA A 180 -24.34 14.21 6.91
C ALA A 180 -23.27 13.34 6.23
N ALA A 181 -22.82 12.26 6.87
CA ALA A 181 -21.89 11.31 6.31
C ALA A 181 -22.48 10.59 5.08
N ILE A 182 -23.76 10.19 5.13
CA ILE A 182 -24.46 9.60 3.98
C ILE A 182 -24.61 10.61 2.83
N ARG A 183 -24.90 11.88 3.13
CA ARG A 183 -24.93 12.95 2.10
C ARG A 183 -23.55 13.12 1.46
N PHE A 184 -22.50 13.12 2.26
CA PHE A 184 -21.12 13.15 1.77
C PHE A 184 -20.82 11.93 0.89
N ALA A 185 -21.12 10.71 1.36
CA ALA A 185 -20.88 9.47 0.63
C ALA A 185 -21.47 9.52 -0.80
N ARG A 186 -22.72 9.95 -0.93
CA ARG A 186 -23.42 10.10 -2.22
C ARG A 186 -22.77 11.13 -3.14
N SER A 187 -22.08 12.14 -2.60
CA SER A 187 -21.37 13.14 -3.41
C SER A 187 -20.02 12.65 -3.96
N THR A 188 -19.57 11.44 -3.56
CA THR A 188 -18.30 10.83 -3.99
C THR A 188 -18.47 9.74 -5.05
N LEU A 189 -19.69 9.57 -5.56
CA LEU A 189 -20.08 8.63 -6.62
C LEU A 189 -20.28 9.42 -7.92
#